data_AF-A0A957RNF4-F1
#
_entry.id   AF-A0A957RNF4-F1
#
_cell.length_a   1.000
_cell.length_b   1.000
_cell.length_c   1.000
_cell.angle_alpha   90.00
_cell.angle_beta   90.00
_cell.angle_gamma   90.00
#
_symmetry.space_group_name_H-M   'P 1'
#
loop_
_entity.id
_entity.type
_entity.pdbx_description
1 polymer ?
#
loop_
_entity_poly.entity_id
_entity_poly.type
_entity_poly.pdbx_seq_one_letter_code
_entity_poly.pdbx_strand_id
1 'polypeptide(L)'
;IQQYAVDRVLDLAPRMEPAQPGYVDGFTPERRFEQRFPLTAAALPSMVQGYERSPQSALAILAFLETHFPVNAAMAARVRELAEEKAT
;
A
#
# COMPACT_ATOMS: atom_id res chain seq x y z
N ILE A 1 -2.23 12.84 1.26
CA ILE A 1 -0.93 12.18 0.98
C ILE A 1 -0.99 10.69 1.27
N GLN A 2 -1.36 10.27 2.49
CA GLN A 2 -1.47 8.85 2.86
C GLN A 2 -2.45 8.05 1.98
N GLN A 3 -3.66 8.57 1.77
CA GLN A 3 -4.64 7.94 0.89
C GLN A 3 -4.09 7.73 -0.54
N TYR A 4 -3.47 8.77 -1.09
CA TYR A 4 -2.88 8.72 -2.43
C TYR A 4 -1.82 7.59 -2.58
N ALA A 5 -1.00 7.37 -1.56
CA ALA A 5 -0.01 6.29 -1.57
C ALA A 5 -0.68 4.91 -1.55
N VAL A 6 -1.73 4.75 -0.76
CA VAL A 6 -2.52 3.50 -0.70
C VAL A 6 -3.23 3.24 -2.01
N ASP A 7 -3.81 4.25 -2.65
CA ASP A 7 -4.45 4.08 -3.96
C ASP A 7 -3.46 3.50 -5.00
N ARG A 8 -2.17 3.89 -4.94
CA ARG A 8 -1.13 3.30 -5.81
C ARG A 8 -0.81 1.85 -5.47
N VAL A 9 -0.96 1.44 -4.21
CA VAL A 9 -0.85 0.02 -3.82
C VAL A 9 -2.01 -0.78 -4.42
N LEU A 10 -3.24 -0.23 -4.40
CA LEU A 10 -4.41 -0.88 -4.99
C LEU A 10 -4.23 -1.09 -6.51
N ASP A 11 -3.67 -0.11 -7.21
CA ASP A 11 -3.36 -0.20 -8.64
C ASP A 11 -2.38 -1.35 -8.97
N LEU A 12 -1.50 -1.70 -8.01
CA LEU A 12 -0.51 -2.76 -8.16
C LEU A 12 -1.00 -4.15 -7.75
N ALA A 13 -2.14 -4.24 -7.04
CA ALA A 13 -2.66 -5.51 -6.52
C ALA A 13 -2.81 -6.62 -7.57
N PRO A 14 -3.27 -6.36 -8.82
CA PRO A 14 -3.34 -7.40 -9.85
C PRO A 14 -1.99 -8.03 -10.23
N ARG A 15 -0.87 -7.39 -9.87
CA ARG A 15 0.48 -7.93 -10.07
C ARG A 15 1.00 -8.72 -8.86
N MET A 16 0.35 -8.59 -7.71
CA MET A 16 0.73 -9.25 -6.46
C MET A 16 -0.09 -10.52 -6.22
N GLU A 17 -1.37 -10.47 -6.59
CA GLU A 17 -2.36 -11.49 -6.31
C GLU A 17 -3.32 -11.64 -7.51
N PRO A 18 -3.67 -12.87 -7.94
CA PRO A 18 -4.69 -13.06 -8.94
C PRO A 18 -6.05 -12.59 -8.41
N ALA A 19 -6.76 -11.79 -9.20
CA ALA A 19 -8.07 -11.27 -8.82
C ALA A 19 -9.07 -12.43 -8.61
N GLN A 20 -9.72 -12.44 -7.45
CA GLN A 20 -10.83 -13.34 -7.17
C GLN A 20 -12.07 -12.95 -8.00
N PRO A 21 -12.94 -13.92 -8.35
CA PRO A 21 -14.17 -13.63 -9.08
C PRO A 21 -15.06 -12.65 -8.32
N GLY A 22 -15.54 -11.61 -9.00
CA GLY A 22 -16.40 -10.60 -8.39
C GLY A 22 -16.84 -9.53 -9.38
N TYR A 23 -17.87 -8.78 -9.02
CA TYR A 23 -18.32 -7.62 -9.81
C TYR A 23 -17.25 -6.53 -9.76
N VAL A 24 -16.76 -6.12 -10.93
CA VAL A 24 -15.86 -4.97 -11.08
C VAL A 24 -16.71 -3.77 -11.46
N ASP A 25 -16.79 -2.80 -10.57
CA ASP A 25 -17.43 -1.52 -10.86
C ASP A 25 -16.52 -0.72 -11.81
N GLY A 26 -17.01 -0.39 -13.00
CA GLY A 26 -16.24 0.30 -14.04
C GLY A 26 -15.90 1.77 -13.72
N PHE A 27 -16.51 2.35 -12.69
CA PHE A 27 -16.27 3.73 -12.26
C PHE A 27 -15.51 3.79 -10.92
N THR A 28 -15.69 2.79 -10.06
CA THR A 28 -15.04 2.73 -8.74
C THR A 28 -14.38 1.36 -8.54
N PRO A 29 -13.21 1.11 -9.14
CA PRO A 29 -12.54 -0.19 -9.09
C PRO A 29 -12.12 -0.61 -7.66
N GLU A 30 -12.01 0.37 -6.75
CA GLU A 30 -11.78 0.20 -5.31
C GLU A 30 -13.00 -0.34 -4.55
N ARG A 31 -14.22 -0.24 -5.09
CA ARG A 31 -15.39 -0.87 -4.46
C ARG A 31 -15.19 -2.38 -4.40
N ARG A 32 -15.34 -2.94 -3.20
CA ARG A 32 -15.18 -4.38 -2.93
C ARG A 32 -13.79 -4.89 -3.28
N PHE A 33 -12.78 -4.03 -3.21
CA PHE A 33 -11.39 -4.41 -3.42
C PHE A 33 -11.00 -5.61 -2.54
N GLU A 34 -11.46 -5.64 -1.29
CA GLU A 34 -11.17 -6.70 -0.32
C GLU A 34 -11.75 -8.05 -0.71
N GLN A 35 -12.82 -8.07 -1.51
CA GLN A 35 -13.39 -9.31 -2.05
C GLN A 35 -12.56 -9.85 -3.21
N ARG A 36 -11.91 -8.95 -3.97
CA ARG A 36 -11.14 -9.28 -5.17
C ARG A 36 -9.68 -9.59 -4.87
N PHE A 37 -9.09 -8.93 -3.88
CA PHE A 37 -7.68 -9.06 -3.50
C PHE A 37 -7.55 -9.21 -1.97
N PRO A 38 -8.08 -10.30 -1.38
CA PRO A 38 -8.12 -10.47 0.06
C PRO A 38 -6.75 -10.50 0.73
N LEU A 39 -5.71 -11.01 0.06
CA LEU A 39 -4.36 -11.02 0.64
C LEU A 39 -3.78 -9.61 0.70
N THR A 40 -3.94 -8.85 -0.39
CA THR A 40 -3.52 -7.44 -0.41
C THR A 40 -4.30 -6.60 0.60
N ALA A 41 -5.61 -6.82 0.68
CA ALA A 41 -6.50 -6.11 1.59
C ALA A 41 -6.15 -6.31 3.07
N ALA A 42 -5.69 -7.50 3.44
CA ALA A 42 -5.28 -7.80 4.81
C ALA A 42 -4.11 -6.92 5.30
N ALA A 43 -3.28 -6.40 4.39
CA ALA A 43 -2.15 -5.53 4.73
C ALA A 43 -2.54 -4.04 4.89
N LEU A 44 -3.67 -3.62 4.29
CA LEU A 44 -4.09 -2.21 4.23
C LEU A 44 -4.21 -1.50 5.60
N PRO A 45 -4.71 -2.14 6.68
CA PRO A 45 -4.79 -1.48 7.99
C PRO A 45 -3.44 -0.98 8.51
N SER A 46 -2.34 -1.66 8.16
CA SER A 46 -0.99 -1.22 8.53
C SER A 46 -0.51 0.01 7.74
N MET A 47 -1.13 0.29 6.60
CA MET A 47 -0.79 1.40 5.70
C MET A 47 -1.63 2.66 5.95
N VAL A 48 -2.74 2.53 6.71
CA VAL A 48 -3.68 3.62 7.03
C VAL A 48 -3.82 3.78 8.54
N GLN A 49 -2.73 4.13 9.23
CA GLN A 49 -2.71 4.24 10.71
C GLN A 49 -3.10 5.64 11.23
N GLY A 50 -3.57 6.53 10.36
CA GLY A 50 -3.92 7.90 10.68
C GLY A 50 -2.74 8.88 10.65
N TYR A 51 -3.05 10.18 10.76
CA TYR A 51 -2.10 11.28 10.55
C TYR A 51 -0.91 11.26 11.50
N GLU A 52 -1.16 10.93 12.77
CA GLU A 52 -0.11 10.82 13.81
C GLU A 52 0.90 9.72 13.51
N ARG A 53 0.54 8.75 12.67
CA ARG A 53 1.36 7.60 12.31
C ARG A 53 1.68 7.53 10.82
N SER A 54 1.79 8.70 10.19
CA SER A 54 2.17 8.81 8.78
C SER A 54 3.53 8.16 8.47
N PRO A 55 4.59 8.32 9.29
CA PRO A 55 5.87 7.65 9.06
C PRO A 55 5.76 6.12 9.09
N GLN A 56 5.08 5.57 10.10
CA GLN A 56 4.90 4.12 10.27
C GLN A 56 4.05 3.54 9.14
N SER A 57 3.07 4.30 8.64
CA SER A 57 2.26 3.93 7.48
C SER A 57 3.09 3.89 6.20
N ALA A 58 3.98 4.87 5.99
CA ALA A 58 4.89 4.86 4.85
C ALA A 58 5.88 3.68 4.89
N LEU A 59 6.40 3.34 6.07
CA LEU A 59 7.27 2.17 6.25
C LEU A 59 6.53 0.86 6.00
N ALA A 60 5.27 0.74 6.42
CA ALA A 60 4.45 -0.44 6.15
C ALA A 60 4.20 -0.62 4.64
N ILE A 61 3.91 0.47 3.92
CA ILE A 61 3.78 0.45 2.46
C ILE A 61 5.10 0.02 1.80
N LEU A 62 6.23 0.59 2.22
CA LEU A 62 7.54 0.25 1.67
C LEU A 62 7.87 -1.22 1.87
N ALA A 63 7.71 -1.73 3.10
CA ALA A 63 7.99 -3.12 3.43
C ALA A 63 7.10 -4.08 2.60
N PHE A 64 5.82 -3.74 2.43
CA PHE A 64 4.92 -4.50 1.58
C PHE A 64 5.32 -4.49 0.11
N LEU A 65 5.75 -3.34 -0.43
CA LEU A 65 6.24 -3.28 -1.82
C LEU A 65 7.50 -4.12 -2.02
N GLU A 66 8.42 -4.12 -1.04
CA GLU A 66 9.65 -4.91 -1.08
C GLU A 66 9.40 -6.43 -1.03
N THR A 67 8.27 -6.91 -0.50
CA THR A 67 7.92 -8.34 -0.56
C THR A 67 7.40 -8.77 -1.93
N HIS A 68 6.93 -7.84 -2.76
CA HIS A 68 6.30 -8.15 -4.04
C HIS A 68 7.10 -7.68 -5.26
N PHE A 69 7.95 -6.67 -5.12
CA PHE A 69 8.67 -6.05 -6.23
C PHE A 69 10.11 -5.70 -5.89
N PRO A 70 11.00 -5.66 -6.89
CA PRO A 70 12.30 -5.03 -6.74
C PRO A 70 12.12 -3.51 -6.62
N VAL A 71 12.19 -3.00 -5.39
CA VAL A 71 12.15 -1.55 -5.12
C VAL A 71 13.55 -0.95 -5.29
N ASN A 72 13.62 0.24 -5.87
CA ASN A 72 14.89 0.97 -6.00
C ASN A 72 15.49 1.25 -4.60
N ALA A 73 16.70 0.75 -4.36
CA ALA A 73 17.35 0.83 -3.05
C ALA A 73 17.57 2.27 -2.56
N ALA A 74 17.90 3.21 -3.46
CA ALA A 74 18.10 4.62 -3.07
C ALA A 74 16.78 5.29 -2.66
N MET A 75 15.68 4.98 -3.35
CA MET A 75 14.35 5.45 -2.96
C MET A 75 13.90 4.85 -1.62
N ALA A 76 14.10 3.55 -1.44
CA ALA A 76 13.76 2.86 -0.21
C ALA A 76 14.54 3.42 1.00
N ALA A 77 15.84 3.67 0.83
CA ALA A 77 16.66 4.33 1.84
C ALA A 77 16.12 5.72 2.17
N ARG A 78 15.82 6.54 1.16
CA ARG A 78 15.33 7.90 1.39
C ARG A 78 13.99 7.94 2.12
N VAL A 79 13.09 7.00 1.84
CA VAL A 79 11.81 6.89 2.57
C VAL A 79 12.04 6.54 4.04
N ARG A 80 12.99 5.64 4.35
CA ARG A 80 13.34 5.29 5.73
C ARG A 80 13.91 6.48 6.51
N GLU A 81 14.86 7.21 5.92
CA GLU A 81 15.43 8.43 6.50
C GLU A 81 14.34 9.46 6.82
N LEU A 82 13.45 9.74 5.85
CA LEU A 82 12.35 10.68 6.03
C LEU A 82 11.37 10.23 7.12
N ALA A 83 11.16 8.93 7.28
CA ALA A 83 10.30 8.40 8.33
C ALA A 83 10.91 8.58 9.73
N GLU A 84 12.23 8.39 9.85
CA GLU A 84 12.97 8.61 11.10
C GLU A 84 13.00 10.10 11.48
N GLU A 85 13.27 10.99 10.52
CA GLU A 85 13.25 12.45 10.71
C GLU A 85 11.90 12.97 11.23
N LYS A 86 10.79 12.30 10.86
CA LYS A 86 9.41 12.70 11.23
C LYS A 86 8.87 11.98 12.46
N ALA A 87 9.56 10.95 12.95
CA ALA A 87 9.19 10.24 14.18
C ALA A 87 9.75 10.91 15.44
N THR A 88 10.64 11.90 15.27
CA THR A 88 11.26 12.71 16.32
C THR A 88 10.52 14.04 16.48
#